data_AF-A0A388TJE5-F1
#
_entry.id   AF-A0A388TJE5-F1
#
_cell.length_a   1.000
_cell.length_b   1.000
_cell.length_c   1.000
_cell.angle_alpha   90.00
_cell.angle_beta   90.00
_cell.angle_gamma   90.00
#
_symmetry.space_group_name_H-M   'P 1'
#
loop_
_entity.id
_entity.type
_entity.pdbx_description
1 polymer ?
#
loop_
_entity_poly.entity_id
_entity_poly.type
_entity_poly.pdbx_seq_one_letter_code
_entity_poly.pdbx_strand_id
1 'polypeptide(L)'
;MTKTIFDNFTGKYSLSKTLRFELKPVGKTAEWIEKTGLLKTDEQRAIDYKEVKKIIDEYHKEFIARVLSGVTNLKNLRNFYNLYKTSKEKQDTGFDKKFENAQKLLRKEIVDVFKKDEQYQKLFKKELIQELLPEFISKDIPKEKLVEGFQRWTTYFKGFNENRQNMYSDEDKATAIAYRIVNENLPKFIDNLKVYKDIKSKIKTTAKSDQVFSLEYFVHVLTQYGIDEYNAVIGGIPAEAGKEKIKGLNEDINLYNQKQDDKKNRLPKFKQLYKQILSDKQSFLDVIENDQELLNAINGFYRENILAKHKINGEDKDVLSGLKELLNNINGFDVNKIYLRNDTALTDISQKVFGDWGGYWTNIE
;
A
#
# COMPACT_ATOMS: atom_id res chain seq x y z
N MET A 1 34.28 38.48 -35.92
CA MET A 1 33.40 37.95 -34.87
C MET A 1 34.26 37.27 -33.83
N THR A 2 34.20 37.74 -32.58
CA THR A 2 34.92 37.16 -31.44
C THR A 2 34.28 35.84 -31.06
N LYS A 3 35.05 34.75 -31.06
CA LYS A 3 34.58 33.43 -30.60
C LYS A 3 34.17 33.51 -29.13
N THR A 4 33.01 32.96 -28.80
CA THR A 4 32.54 32.84 -27.41
C THR A 4 32.97 31.52 -26.80
N ILE A 5 33.02 31.44 -25.47
CA ILE A 5 33.29 30.18 -24.74
C ILE A 5 32.25 29.09 -25.04
N PHE A 6 31.06 29.47 -25.53
CA PHE A 6 29.96 28.56 -25.84
C PHE A 6 30.02 27.98 -27.25
N ASP A 7 30.87 28.50 -28.13
CA ASP A 7 31.00 28.01 -29.51
C ASP A 7 31.45 26.54 -29.55
N ASN A 8 32.12 26.08 -28.49
CA ASN A 8 32.54 24.70 -28.33
C ASN A 8 31.43 23.79 -27.78
N PHE A 9 30.22 24.27 -27.44
CA PHE A 9 29.14 23.51 -26.77
C PHE A 9 28.04 22.97 -27.70
N THR A 10 28.26 22.96 -29.01
CA THR A 10 27.34 22.36 -29.99
C THR A 10 27.66 20.88 -30.22
N GLY A 11 26.64 20.04 -30.41
CA GLY A 11 26.81 18.62 -30.77
C GLY A 11 27.40 17.71 -29.68
N LYS A 12 27.18 18.05 -28.39
CA LYS A 12 27.81 17.35 -27.25
C LYS A 12 27.17 16.03 -26.88
N TYR A 13 25.86 15.94 -26.96
CA TYR A 13 25.11 14.74 -26.60
C TYR A 13 23.81 14.70 -27.40
N SER A 14 23.32 13.49 -27.62
CA SER A 14 22.02 13.28 -28.24
C SER A 14 20.91 13.51 -27.23
N LEU A 15 19.76 13.96 -27.73
CA LEU A 15 18.55 14.13 -26.94
C LEU A 15 17.36 13.76 -27.82
N SER A 16 16.39 13.08 -27.22
CA SER A 16 15.14 12.72 -27.91
C SER A 16 14.15 13.87 -27.80
N LYS A 17 13.55 14.27 -28.92
CA LYS A 17 12.42 15.22 -28.95
C LYS A 17 11.24 14.58 -29.66
N THR A 18 10.04 14.86 -29.18
CA THR A 18 8.78 14.44 -29.81
C THR A 18 8.07 15.67 -30.35
N LEU A 19 7.90 15.74 -31.67
CA LEU A 19 7.10 16.78 -32.33
C LEU A 19 5.66 16.28 -32.47
N ARG A 20 4.67 17.17 -32.29
CA ARG A 20 3.24 16.84 -32.40
C ARG A 20 2.59 17.77 -33.41
N PHE A 21 1.76 17.21 -34.28
CA PHE A 21 1.07 17.94 -35.35
C PHE A 21 -0.38 17.47 -35.45
N GLU A 22 -1.25 18.36 -35.94
CA GLU A 22 -2.60 18.00 -36.36
C GLU A 22 -2.52 17.24 -37.70
N LEU A 23 -3.29 16.15 -37.82
CA LEU A 23 -3.43 15.41 -39.08
C LEU A 23 -4.77 15.76 -39.72
N LYS A 24 -4.73 16.46 -40.86
CA LYS A 24 -5.92 16.86 -41.61
C LYS A 24 -6.23 15.83 -42.72
N PRO A 25 -7.39 15.17 -42.71
CA PRO A 25 -7.74 14.22 -43.76
C PRO A 25 -7.86 14.91 -45.13
N VAL A 26 -7.41 14.24 -46.19
CA VAL A 26 -7.38 14.79 -47.56
C VAL A 26 -8.29 13.99 -48.49
N GLY A 27 -9.06 14.67 -49.33
CA GLY A 27 -9.98 14.01 -50.27
C GLY A 27 -11.05 13.19 -49.56
N LYS A 28 -11.19 11.91 -49.92
CA LYS A 28 -12.21 11.00 -49.35
C LYS A 28 -11.78 10.28 -48.07
N THR A 29 -10.62 10.59 -47.50
CA THR A 29 -10.11 9.87 -46.32
C THR A 29 -11.09 9.91 -45.14
N ALA A 30 -11.68 11.07 -44.84
CA ALA A 30 -12.65 11.19 -43.74
C ALA A 30 -13.91 10.33 -43.98
N GLU A 31 -14.46 10.38 -45.19
CA GLU A 31 -15.63 9.59 -45.59
C GLU A 31 -15.39 8.08 -45.39
N TRP A 32 -14.22 7.58 -45.78
CA TRP A 32 -13.87 6.16 -45.60
C TRP A 32 -13.66 5.78 -44.13
N ILE A 33 -13.04 6.66 -43.32
CA ILE A 33 -12.87 6.43 -41.88
C ILE A 33 -14.24 6.31 -41.18
N GLU A 34 -15.19 7.19 -41.52
CA GLU A 34 -16.54 7.15 -40.97
C GLU A 34 -17.30 5.91 -41.45
N LYS A 35 -17.28 5.64 -42.76
CA LYS A 35 -17.97 4.49 -43.36
C LYS A 35 -17.49 3.15 -42.81
N THR A 36 -16.21 3.03 -42.49
CA THR A 36 -15.63 1.81 -41.91
C THR A 36 -15.79 1.73 -40.38
N GLY A 37 -16.21 2.80 -39.72
CA GLY A 37 -16.34 2.83 -38.26
C GLY A 37 -15.00 2.70 -37.53
N LEU A 38 -13.89 3.09 -38.18
CA LEU A 38 -12.53 2.88 -37.68
C LEU A 38 -12.30 3.52 -36.31
N LEU A 39 -12.73 4.78 -36.14
CA LEU A 39 -12.54 5.52 -34.87
C LEU A 39 -13.26 4.87 -33.69
N LYS A 40 -14.49 4.38 -33.89
CA LYS A 40 -15.25 3.67 -32.85
C LYS A 40 -14.55 2.35 -32.47
N THR A 41 -14.00 1.66 -33.46
CA THR A 41 -13.25 0.42 -33.24
C THR A 41 -11.95 0.67 -32.46
N ASP A 42 -11.22 1.74 -32.80
CA ASP A 42 -9.99 2.10 -32.09
C ASP A 42 -10.26 2.61 -30.68
N GLU A 43 -11.35 3.36 -30.48
CA GLU A 43 -11.80 3.79 -29.15
C GLU A 43 -12.13 2.58 -28.26
N GLN A 44 -12.94 1.64 -28.75
CA GLN A 44 -13.26 0.42 -28.02
C GLN A 44 -11.99 -0.40 -27.74
N ARG A 45 -11.10 -0.55 -28.72
CA ARG A 45 -9.83 -1.26 -28.54
C ARG A 45 -8.94 -0.58 -27.48
N ALA A 46 -8.96 0.74 -27.38
CA ALA A 46 -8.21 1.47 -26.37
C ALA A 46 -8.79 1.25 -24.96
N ILE A 47 -10.11 1.08 -24.84
CA ILE A 47 -10.80 0.68 -23.59
C ILE A 47 -10.41 -0.75 -23.24
N ASP A 48 -10.60 -1.70 -24.16
CA ASP A 48 -10.31 -3.11 -23.95
C ASP A 48 -8.82 -3.33 -23.61
N TYR A 49 -7.92 -2.61 -24.26
CA TYR A 49 -6.48 -2.64 -23.97
C TYR A 49 -6.14 -2.27 -22.53
N LYS A 50 -6.87 -1.33 -21.92
CA LYS A 50 -6.67 -0.99 -20.50
C LYS A 50 -7.12 -2.13 -19.60
N GLU A 51 -8.24 -2.76 -19.90
CA GLU A 51 -8.74 -3.90 -19.11
C GLU A 51 -7.83 -5.12 -19.26
N VAL A 52 -7.36 -5.45 -20.46
CA VAL A 52 -6.41 -6.57 -20.66
C VAL A 52 -5.09 -6.33 -19.92
N LYS A 53 -4.59 -5.09 -19.84
CA LYS A 53 -3.42 -4.78 -18.99
C LYS A 53 -3.66 -5.07 -17.52
N LYS A 54 -4.87 -4.81 -16.99
CA LYS A 54 -5.22 -5.18 -15.61
C LYS A 54 -5.20 -6.69 -15.45
N ILE A 55 -5.74 -7.44 -16.41
CA ILE A 55 -5.71 -8.92 -16.38
C ILE A 55 -4.25 -9.44 -16.39
N ILE A 56 -3.38 -8.85 -17.20
CA ILE A 56 -1.94 -9.17 -17.20
C ILE A 56 -1.31 -8.84 -15.84
N ASP A 57 -1.69 -7.71 -15.24
CA ASP A 57 -1.19 -7.33 -13.91
C ASP A 57 -1.61 -8.31 -12.83
N GLU A 58 -2.89 -8.74 -12.81
CA GLU A 58 -3.36 -9.78 -11.89
C GLU A 58 -2.58 -11.08 -12.06
N TYR A 59 -2.35 -11.51 -13.31
CA TYR A 59 -1.54 -12.68 -13.59
C TYR A 59 -0.11 -12.53 -13.05
N HIS A 60 0.53 -11.37 -13.26
CA HIS A 60 1.85 -11.11 -12.70
C HIS A 60 1.85 -11.12 -11.17
N LYS A 61 0.82 -10.57 -10.50
CA LYS A 61 0.71 -10.59 -9.04
C LYS A 61 0.64 -12.02 -8.52
N GLU A 62 -0.20 -12.86 -9.12
CA GLU A 62 -0.30 -14.27 -8.74
C GLU A 62 0.98 -15.04 -9.01
N PHE A 63 1.60 -14.84 -10.18
CA PHE A 63 2.89 -15.42 -10.50
C PHE A 63 3.97 -15.02 -9.47
N ILE A 64 4.04 -13.74 -9.11
CA ILE A 64 5.00 -13.23 -8.12
C ILE A 64 4.75 -13.88 -6.76
N ALA A 65 3.50 -13.88 -6.30
CA ALA A 65 3.12 -14.46 -5.01
C ALA A 65 3.45 -15.96 -4.97
N ARG A 66 3.06 -16.71 -6.01
CA ARG A 66 3.33 -18.15 -6.14
C ARG A 66 4.83 -18.45 -6.09
N VAL A 67 5.62 -17.81 -6.94
CA VAL A 67 7.06 -18.08 -7.04
C VAL A 67 7.80 -17.69 -5.75
N LEU A 68 7.51 -16.52 -5.18
CA LEU A 68 8.17 -16.07 -3.94
C LEU A 68 7.72 -16.88 -2.72
N SER A 69 6.48 -17.38 -2.69
CA SER A 69 6.00 -18.22 -1.59
C SER A 69 6.75 -19.56 -1.49
N GLY A 70 7.29 -20.05 -2.62
CA GLY A 70 8.14 -21.25 -2.67
C GLY A 70 9.57 -21.06 -2.15
N VAL A 71 9.99 -19.83 -1.83
CA VAL A 71 11.34 -19.55 -1.32
C VAL A 71 11.41 -19.90 0.16
N THR A 72 12.19 -20.94 0.50
CA THR A 72 12.39 -21.39 1.88
C THR A 72 13.71 -20.93 2.48
N ASN A 73 14.70 -20.59 1.64
CA ASN A 73 16.03 -20.18 2.07
C ASN A 73 16.70 -19.24 1.06
N LEU A 74 17.51 -18.32 1.56
CA LEU A 74 18.33 -17.39 0.78
C LEU A 74 19.79 -17.49 1.25
N LYS A 75 20.65 -18.09 0.42
CA LYS A 75 22.05 -18.37 0.72
C LYS A 75 22.83 -17.11 1.10
N ASN A 76 22.55 -15.99 0.42
CA ASN A 76 23.27 -14.74 0.64
C ASN A 76 22.69 -13.88 1.77
N LEU A 77 21.55 -14.27 2.38
CA LEU A 77 20.88 -13.49 3.42
C LEU A 77 21.74 -13.28 4.65
N ARG A 78 22.43 -14.33 5.11
CA ARG A 78 23.28 -14.23 6.30
C ARG A 78 24.50 -13.34 6.09
N ASN A 79 25.09 -13.40 4.89
CA ASN A 79 26.19 -12.53 4.51
C ASN A 79 25.76 -11.05 4.51
N PHE A 80 24.63 -10.74 3.88
CA PHE A 80 24.04 -9.39 3.91
C PHE A 80 23.82 -8.92 5.35
N TYR A 81 23.18 -9.75 6.18
CA TYR A 81 22.87 -9.41 7.57
C TYR A 81 24.11 -9.08 8.40
N ASN A 82 25.16 -9.89 8.25
CA ASN A 82 26.43 -9.68 8.96
C ASN A 82 27.10 -8.36 8.52
N LEU A 83 27.13 -8.07 7.22
CA LEU A 83 27.67 -6.82 6.69
C LEU A 83 26.85 -5.62 7.17
N TYR A 84 25.51 -5.67 7.06
CA TYR A 84 24.62 -4.59 7.48
C TYR A 84 24.77 -4.24 8.97
N LYS A 85 25.06 -5.22 9.82
CA LYS A 85 25.29 -5.00 11.26
C LYS A 85 26.68 -4.50 11.62
N THR A 86 27.58 -4.38 10.66
CA THR A 86 28.97 -3.98 10.93
C THR A 86 28.99 -2.51 11.32
N SER A 87 29.50 -2.21 12.52
CA SER A 87 29.62 -0.84 13.03
C SER A 87 30.63 -0.04 12.20
N LYS A 88 30.45 1.28 12.13
CA LYS A 88 31.28 2.16 11.28
C LYS A 88 32.78 2.03 11.60
N GLU A 89 33.13 1.83 12.86
CA GLU A 89 34.52 1.68 13.32
C GLU A 89 35.18 0.39 12.80
N LYS A 90 34.38 -0.62 12.41
CA LYS A 90 34.85 -1.92 11.88
C LYS A 90 34.80 -1.99 10.35
N GLN A 91 34.35 -0.93 9.68
CA GLN A 91 34.28 -0.88 8.23
C GLN A 91 35.65 -0.54 7.67
N ASP A 92 36.17 -1.39 6.78
CA ASP A 92 37.41 -1.14 6.06
C ASP A 92 37.16 -0.30 4.80
N THR A 93 38.23 0.19 4.16
CA THR A 93 38.14 1.01 2.94
C THR A 93 37.46 0.31 1.75
N GLY A 94 37.29 -1.02 1.83
CA GLY A 94 36.59 -1.84 0.83
C GLY A 94 35.16 -2.23 1.22
N PHE A 95 34.64 -1.78 2.36
CA PHE A 95 33.36 -2.21 2.90
C PHE A 95 32.20 -1.92 1.95
N ASP A 96 32.14 -0.70 1.39
CA ASP A 96 31.06 -0.30 0.49
C ASP A 96 30.95 -1.24 -0.71
N LYS A 97 32.07 -1.57 -1.35
CA LYS A 97 32.11 -2.53 -2.47
C LYS A 97 31.67 -3.94 -2.04
N LYS A 98 32.05 -4.39 -0.84
CA LYS A 98 31.62 -5.69 -0.31
C LYS A 98 30.11 -5.70 -0.06
N PHE A 99 29.56 -4.60 0.46
CA PHE A 99 28.14 -4.46 0.75
C PHE A 99 27.31 -4.36 -0.54
N GLU A 100 27.73 -3.56 -1.51
CA GLU A 100 27.14 -3.51 -2.86
C GLU A 100 27.15 -4.88 -3.54
N ASN A 101 28.24 -5.64 -3.40
CA ASN A 101 28.31 -6.99 -3.93
C ASN A 101 27.34 -7.96 -3.22
N ALA A 102 27.20 -7.86 -1.89
CA ALA A 102 26.24 -8.66 -1.15
C ALA A 102 24.78 -8.34 -1.54
N GLN A 103 24.46 -7.06 -1.76
CA GLN A 103 23.18 -6.62 -2.32
C GLN A 103 22.96 -7.23 -3.70
N LYS A 104 23.93 -7.10 -4.61
CA LYS A 104 23.84 -7.63 -5.97
C LYS A 104 23.64 -9.15 -6.00
N LEU A 105 24.40 -9.90 -5.19
CA LEU A 105 24.29 -11.35 -5.10
C LEU A 105 22.91 -11.79 -4.60
N LEU A 106 22.38 -11.12 -3.58
CA LEU A 106 21.05 -11.44 -3.05
C LEU A 106 19.94 -11.05 -4.04
N ARG A 107 20.06 -9.92 -4.74
CA ARG A 107 19.12 -9.56 -5.82
C ARG A 107 19.12 -10.59 -6.94
N LYS A 108 20.31 -11.03 -7.36
CA LYS A 108 20.46 -12.07 -8.38
C LYS A 108 19.84 -13.40 -7.91
N GLU A 109 20.06 -13.79 -6.65
CA GLU A 109 19.46 -14.99 -6.08
C GLU A 109 17.92 -14.95 -6.15
N ILE A 110 17.30 -13.83 -5.82
CA ILE A 110 15.83 -13.63 -5.95
C ILE A 110 15.38 -13.74 -7.41
N VAL A 111 16.07 -13.06 -8.34
CA VAL A 111 15.72 -13.09 -9.77
C VAL A 111 15.88 -14.48 -10.37
N ASP A 112 16.90 -15.23 -9.95
CA ASP A 112 17.13 -16.60 -10.41
C ASP A 112 16.02 -17.56 -9.98
N VAL A 113 15.27 -17.27 -8.90
CA VAL A 113 14.05 -18.04 -8.55
C VAL A 113 12.99 -17.87 -9.63
N PHE A 114 12.73 -16.64 -10.09
CA PHE A 114 11.77 -16.38 -11.16
C PHE A 114 12.20 -17.03 -12.48
N LYS A 115 13.48 -16.89 -12.86
CA LYS A 115 14.00 -17.43 -14.13
C LYS A 115 13.92 -18.95 -14.26
N LYS A 116 13.88 -19.67 -13.12
CA LYS A 116 13.75 -21.14 -13.09
C LYS A 116 12.32 -21.61 -13.29
N ASP A 117 11.33 -20.76 -13.07
CA ASP A 117 9.93 -21.09 -13.30
C ASP A 117 9.66 -21.17 -14.81
N GLU A 118 9.00 -22.24 -15.26
CA GLU A 118 8.75 -22.48 -16.67
C GLU A 118 7.87 -21.39 -17.31
N GLN A 119 6.96 -20.78 -16.54
CA GLN A 119 6.07 -19.73 -17.04
C GLN A 119 6.83 -18.42 -17.28
N TYR A 120 7.98 -18.19 -16.65
CA TYR A 120 8.75 -16.94 -16.76
C TYR A 120 9.11 -16.60 -18.21
N GLN A 121 9.49 -17.61 -19.00
CA GLN A 121 9.88 -17.42 -20.40
C GLN A 121 8.73 -17.02 -21.32
N LYS A 122 7.48 -17.26 -20.88
CA LYS A 122 6.25 -16.96 -21.61
C LYS A 122 5.67 -15.59 -21.24
N LEU A 123 5.98 -15.07 -20.05
CA LEU A 123 5.43 -13.80 -19.51
C LEU A 123 5.54 -12.60 -20.45
N PHE A 124 6.64 -12.50 -21.22
CA PHE A 124 6.91 -11.31 -22.02
C PHE A 124 6.72 -11.54 -23.52
N LYS A 125 6.16 -12.69 -23.90
CA LYS A 125 5.98 -13.13 -25.28
C LYS A 125 4.50 -13.29 -25.62
N LYS A 126 4.21 -13.73 -26.85
CA LYS A 126 2.84 -13.97 -27.33
C LYS A 126 2.11 -15.03 -26.51
N GLU A 127 2.84 -15.97 -25.95
CA GLU A 127 2.34 -17.08 -25.13
C GLU A 127 1.65 -16.58 -23.86
N LEU A 128 2.00 -15.40 -23.34
CA LEU A 128 1.23 -14.77 -22.26
C LEU A 128 -0.24 -14.61 -22.68
N ILE A 129 -0.48 -13.96 -23.81
CA ILE A 129 -1.84 -13.65 -24.30
C ILE A 129 -2.53 -14.89 -24.88
N GLN A 130 -1.77 -15.79 -25.52
CA GLN A 130 -2.32 -16.92 -26.27
C GLN A 130 -2.50 -18.19 -25.43
N GLU A 131 -1.76 -18.35 -24.32
CA GLU A 131 -1.77 -19.58 -23.51
C GLU A 131 -2.04 -19.27 -22.03
N LEU A 132 -1.22 -18.43 -21.41
CA LEU A 132 -1.26 -18.23 -19.96
C LEU A 132 -2.51 -17.50 -19.48
N LEU A 133 -2.89 -16.41 -20.14
CA LEU A 133 -4.09 -15.65 -19.76
C LEU A 133 -5.38 -16.45 -19.98
N PRO A 134 -5.60 -17.13 -21.13
CA PRO A 134 -6.78 -17.98 -21.31
C PRO A 134 -6.93 -19.06 -20.23
N GLU A 135 -5.83 -19.71 -19.82
CA GLU A 135 -5.85 -20.69 -18.73
C GLU A 135 -6.25 -20.02 -17.39
N PHE A 136 -5.63 -18.88 -17.10
CA PHE A 136 -5.84 -18.11 -15.87
C PHE A 136 -7.29 -17.61 -15.71
N ILE A 137 -7.90 -17.15 -16.79
CA ILE A 137 -9.26 -16.55 -16.77
C ILE A 137 -10.35 -17.51 -17.25
N SER A 138 -10.06 -18.81 -17.39
CA SER A 138 -10.95 -19.83 -17.97
C SER A 138 -12.36 -19.94 -17.34
N LYS A 139 -12.60 -19.29 -16.20
CA LYS A 139 -13.90 -19.25 -15.51
C LYS A 139 -14.57 -17.86 -15.54
N ASP A 140 -13.95 -16.88 -16.20
CA ASP A 140 -14.39 -15.49 -16.29
C ASP A 140 -14.68 -15.12 -17.75
N ILE A 141 -15.88 -15.50 -18.22
CA ILE A 141 -16.34 -15.33 -19.61
C ILE A 141 -16.16 -13.88 -20.12
N PRO A 142 -16.48 -12.83 -19.34
CA PRO A 142 -16.19 -11.46 -19.75
C PRO A 142 -14.71 -11.18 -20.04
N LYS A 143 -13.80 -11.62 -19.16
CA LYS A 143 -12.35 -11.45 -19.36
C LYS A 143 -11.83 -12.28 -20.53
N GLU A 144 -12.34 -13.48 -20.72
CA GLU A 144 -11.97 -14.36 -21.84
C GLU A 144 -12.21 -13.67 -23.18
N LYS A 145 -13.41 -13.11 -23.40
CA LYS A 145 -13.73 -12.37 -24.63
C LYS A 145 -12.82 -11.17 -24.87
N LEU A 146 -12.42 -10.46 -23.80
CA LEU A 146 -11.48 -9.33 -23.91
C LEU A 146 -10.11 -9.81 -24.40
N VAL A 147 -9.58 -10.90 -23.82
CA VAL A 147 -8.26 -11.44 -24.20
C VAL A 147 -8.29 -12.05 -25.61
N GLU A 148 -9.36 -12.72 -25.99
CA GLU A 148 -9.57 -13.26 -27.35
C GLU A 148 -9.39 -12.18 -28.43
N GLY A 149 -9.91 -10.98 -28.19
CA GLY A 149 -9.77 -9.82 -29.09
C GLY A 149 -8.32 -9.44 -29.41
N PHE A 150 -7.36 -9.85 -28.58
CA PHE A 150 -5.94 -9.54 -28.74
C PHE A 150 -5.05 -10.72 -29.13
N GLN A 151 -5.58 -11.93 -29.37
CA GLN A 151 -4.77 -13.11 -29.72
C GLN A 151 -3.88 -12.90 -30.95
N ARG A 152 -4.33 -12.08 -31.92
CA ARG A 152 -3.58 -11.71 -33.13
C ARG A 152 -2.83 -10.36 -33.03
N TRP A 153 -2.95 -9.67 -31.89
CA TRP A 153 -2.46 -8.30 -31.67
C TRP A 153 -1.46 -8.22 -30.50
N THR A 154 -0.69 -9.28 -30.26
CA THR A 154 0.22 -9.38 -29.12
C THR A 154 1.33 -8.31 -29.12
N THR A 155 1.72 -7.81 -30.29
CA THR A 155 2.71 -6.73 -30.44
C THR A 155 2.26 -5.41 -29.84
N TYR A 156 0.95 -5.19 -29.66
CA TYR A 156 0.38 -4.01 -29.01
C TYR A 156 0.81 -3.87 -27.54
N PHE A 157 1.26 -4.98 -26.93
CA PHE A 157 1.74 -5.03 -25.55
C PHE A 157 3.26 -4.91 -25.42
N LYS A 158 4.02 -4.71 -26.51
CA LYS A 158 5.50 -4.72 -26.44
C LYS A 158 6.07 -3.75 -25.39
N GLY A 159 5.71 -2.46 -25.47
CA GLY A 159 6.19 -1.47 -24.49
C GLY A 159 5.69 -1.72 -23.06
N PHE A 160 4.51 -2.33 -22.94
CA PHE A 160 3.97 -2.74 -21.64
C PHE A 160 4.75 -3.93 -21.05
N ASN A 161 5.08 -4.93 -21.88
CA ASN A 161 5.88 -6.08 -21.50
C ASN A 161 7.31 -5.67 -21.13
N GLU A 162 7.91 -4.68 -21.83
CA GLU A 162 9.20 -4.09 -21.45
C GLU A 162 9.14 -3.48 -20.03
N ASN A 163 8.06 -2.76 -19.72
CA ASN A 163 7.84 -2.22 -18.37
C ASN A 163 7.69 -3.33 -17.32
N ARG A 164 6.99 -4.43 -17.64
CA ARG A 164 6.84 -5.59 -16.73
C ARG A 164 8.14 -6.36 -16.55
N GLN A 165 8.91 -6.53 -17.62
CA GLN A 165 10.21 -7.19 -17.56
C GLN A 165 11.18 -6.46 -16.64
N ASN A 166 11.14 -5.12 -16.61
CA ASN A 166 11.95 -4.31 -15.70
C ASN A 166 11.69 -4.61 -14.21
N MET A 167 10.51 -5.13 -13.86
CA MET A 167 10.21 -5.54 -12.48
C MET A 167 11.03 -6.75 -12.03
N TYR A 168 11.50 -7.58 -12.96
CA TYR A 168 12.27 -8.81 -12.69
C TYR A 168 13.78 -8.62 -12.87
N SER A 169 14.27 -7.38 -12.90
CA SER A 169 15.69 -7.05 -13.01
C SER A 169 16.44 -7.30 -11.69
N ASP A 170 17.69 -7.76 -11.77
CA ASP A 170 18.64 -7.88 -10.65
C ASP A 170 19.49 -6.60 -10.47
N GLU A 171 19.29 -5.60 -11.34
CA GLU A 171 19.97 -4.31 -11.28
C GLU A 171 19.47 -3.45 -10.11
N ASP A 172 20.24 -2.40 -9.82
CA ASP A 172 19.89 -1.40 -8.82
C ASP A 172 18.83 -0.43 -9.36
N LYS A 173 17.59 -0.92 -9.48
CA LYS A 173 16.45 -0.20 -10.05
C LYS A 173 15.27 -0.25 -9.08
N ALA A 174 14.78 0.91 -8.65
CA ALA A 174 13.66 1.03 -7.71
C ALA A 174 12.35 0.37 -8.18
N THR A 175 12.19 0.15 -9.49
CA THR A 175 11.04 -0.54 -10.08
C THR A 175 11.11 -2.07 -9.96
N ALA A 176 12.25 -2.63 -9.54
CA ALA A 176 12.48 -4.06 -9.49
C ALA A 176 12.04 -4.68 -8.16
N ILE A 177 11.45 -5.88 -8.22
CA ILE A 177 11.03 -6.69 -7.07
C ILE A 177 12.23 -7.03 -6.19
N ALA A 178 13.34 -7.45 -6.79
CA ALA A 178 14.56 -7.79 -6.07
C ALA A 178 15.12 -6.57 -5.32
N TYR A 179 15.02 -5.37 -5.90
CA TYR A 179 15.39 -4.12 -5.22
C TYR A 179 14.47 -3.83 -4.02
N ARG A 180 13.14 -3.89 -4.19
CA ARG A 180 12.16 -3.72 -3.10
C ARG A 180 12.45 -4.67 -1.93
N ILE A 181 12.77 -5.92 -2.22
CA ILE A 181 13.11 -6.93 -1.21
C ILE A 181 14.45 -6.61 -0.53
N VAL A 182 15.52 -6.45 -1.30
CA VAL A 182 16.91 -6.45 -0.79
C VAL A 182 17.37 -5.07 -0.32
N ASN A 183 17.09 -4.03 -1.10
CA ASN A 183 17.59 -2.69 -0.83
C ASN A 183 16.66 -1.91 0.10
N GLU A 184 15.36 -2.22 0.12
CA GLU A 184 14.39 -1.45 0.92
C GLU A 184 13.84 -2.22 2.12
N ASN A 185 13.25 -3.40 1.90
CA ASN A 185 12.56 -4.14 2.97
C ASN A 185 13.53 -4.87 3.90
N LEU A 186 14.61 -5.47 3.39
CA LEU A 186 15.58 -6.19 4.23
C LEU A 186 16.26 -5.28 5.28
N PRO A 187 16.76 -4.07 4.96
CA PRO A 187 17.27 -3.14 5.97
C PRO A 187 16.25 -2.80 7.06
N LYS A 188 15.01 -2.50 6.66
CA LYS A 188 13.91 -2.21 7.61
C LYS A 188 13.63 -3.41 8.51
N PHE A 189 13.59 -4.61 7.94
CA PHE A 189 13.40 -5.84 8.68
C PHE A 189 14.53 -6.05 9.70
N ILE A 190 15.80 -5.89 9.30
CA ILE A 190 16.95 -6.06 10.21
C ILE A 190 16.96 -5.01 11.32
N ASP A 191 16.60 -3.76 11.02
CA ASP A 191 16.42 -2.72 12.03
C ASP A 191 15.33 -3.10 13.04
N ASN A 192 14.22 -3.65 12.56
CA ASN A 192 13.15 -4.14 13.42
C ASN A 192 13.60 -5.32 14.31
N LEU A 193 14.49 -6.20 13.83
CA LEU A 193 15.09 -7.23 14.70
C LEU A 193 15.85 -6.61 15.87
N LYS A 194 16.48 -5.45 15.68
CA LYS A 194 17.15 -4.72 16.76
C LYS A 194 16.13 -4.10 17.72
N VAL A 195 15.11 -3.42 17.18
CA VAL A 195 14.01 -2.84 17.98
C VAL A 195 13.35 -3.91 18.85
N TYR A 196 13.05 -5.09 18.29
CA TYR A 196 12.42 -6.17 19.04
C TYR A 196 13.26 -6.61 20.25
N LYS A 197 14.59 -6.70 20.09
CA LYS A 197 15.49 -7.04 21.20
C LYS A 197 15.46 -5.99 22.31
N ASP A 198 15.37 -4.71 21.95
CA ASP A 198 15.38 -3.60 22.90
C ASP A 198 14.07 -3.49 23.71
N ILE A 199 12.95 -3.96 23.16
CA ILE A 199 11.62 -3.84 23.79
C ILE A 199 11.12 -5.11 24.47
N LYS A 200 11.63 -6.31 24.12
CA LYS A 200 11.09 -7.61 24.56
C LYS A 200 10.95 -7.74 26.09
N SER A 201 11.83 -7.09 26.86
CA SER A 201 11.77 -7.09 28.34
C SER A 201 10.86 -6.02 28.94
N LYS A 202 10.37 -5.07 28.13
CA LYS A 202 9.63 -3.88 28.59
C LYS A 202 8.16 -3.87 28.20
N ILE A 203 7.78 -4.61 27.16
CA ILE A 203 6.39 -4.77 26.72
C ILE A 203 6.04 -6.25 26.60
N LYS A 204 4.75 -6.58 26.69
CA LYS A 204 4.27 -7.95 26.54
C LYS A 204 4.44 -8.41 25.09
N THR A 205 5.27 -9.42 24.87
CA THR A 205 5.42 -10.09 23.56
C THR A 205 4.93 -11.53 23.63
N THR A 206 4.79 -12.19 22.47
CA THR A 206 4.32 -13.57 22.37
C THR A 206 5.37 -14.47 21.71
N ALA A 207 5.21 -15.79 21.81
CA ALA A 207 6.03 -16.75 21.06
C ALA A 207 5.95 -16.50 19.53
N LYS A 208 4.78 -16.07 19.02
CA LYS A 208 4.61 -15.66 17.63
C LYS A 208 5.48 -14.43 17.29
N SER A 209 5.59 -13.46 18.20
CA SER A 209 6.48 -12.31 18.03
C SER A 209 7.95 -12.76 17.93
N ASP A 210 8.38 -13.72 18.74
CA ASP A 210 9.75 -14.27 18.68
C ASP A 210 10.06 -14.90 17.31
N GLN A 211 9.10 -15.61 16.74
CA GLN A 211 9.24 -16.18 15.40
C GLN A 211 9.30 -15.10 14.31
N VAL A 212 8.38 -14.12 14.36
CA VAL A 212 8.28 -13.03 13.37
C VAL A 212 9.54 -12.17 13.33
N PHE A 213 10.18 -11.93 14.48
CA PHE A 213 11.42 -11.18 14.59
C PHE A 213 12.66 -12.09 14.69
N SER A 214 12.71 -13.11 13.83
CA SER A 214 13.91 -13.90 13.53
C SER A 214 14.44 -13.57 12.13
N LEU A 215 15.73 -13.82 11.85
CA LEU A 215 16.28 -13.53 10.52
C LEU A 215 15.67 -14.45 9.47
N GLU A 216 15.43 -15.69 9.86
CA GLU A 216 14.90 -16.79 9.06
C GLU A 216 13.47 -16.46 8.58
N TYR A 217 12.70 -15.70 9.38
CA TYR A 217 11.36 -15.26 8.99
C TYR A 217 11.34 -14.30 7.78
N PHE A 218 12.50 -13.75 7.38
CA PHE A 218 12.56 -12.83 6.24
C PHE A 218 12.01 -13.43 4.93
N VAL A 219 12.11 -14.76 4.74
CA VAL A 219 11.55 -15.41 3.54
C VAL A 219 10.02 -15.33 3.48
N HIS A 220 9.33 -15.19 4.62
CA HIS A 220 7.88 -15.02 4.66
C HIS A 220 7.44 -13.64 4.18
N VAL A 221 8.27 -12.61 4.38
CA VAL A 221 7.94 -11.22 3.99
C VAL A 221 8.39 -10.85 2.58
N LEU A 222 8.66 -11.85 1.73
CA LEU A 222 8.94 -11.63 0.30
C LEU A 222 7.65 -11.36 -0.50
N THR A 223 6.53 -11.94 -0.07
CA THR A 223 5.21 -11.78 -0.70
C THR A 223 4.44 -10.60 -0.10
N GLN A 224 3.48 -10.05 -0.86
CA GLN A 224 2.59 -9.01 -0.33
C GLN A 224 1.81 -9.51 0.90
N TYR A 225 1.31 -10.74 0.87
CA TYR A 225 0.59 -11.36 1.99
C TYR A 225 1.43 -11.37 3.27
N GLY A 226 2.68 -11.85 3.20
CA GLY A 226 3.55 -11.87 4.39
C GLY A 226 3.97 -10.47 4.85
N ILE A 227 4.11 -9.51 3.93
CA ILE A 227 4.32 -8.09 4.27
C ILE A 227 3.11 -7.55 5.05
N ASP A 228 1.89 -7.85 4.62
CA ASP A 228 0.67 -7.39 5.29
C ASP A 228 0.51 -8.02 6.67
N GLU A 229 0.75 -9.33 6.82
CA GLU A 229 0.78 -10.00 8.13
C GLU A 229 1.82 -9.37 9.06
N TYR A 230 3.04 -9.14 8.56
CA TYR A 230 4.12 -8.52 9.32
C TYR A 230 3.77 -7.09 9.75
N ASN A 231 3.23 -6.29 8.83
CA ASN A 231 2.83 -4.91 9.10
C ASN A 231 1.61 -4.84 10.04
N ALA A 232 0.72 -5.83 10.02
CA ALA A 232 -0.38 -5.96 10.98
C ALA A 232 0.12 -6.28 12.40
N VAL A 233 1.14 -7.13 12.56
CA VAL A 233 1.79 -7.34 13.87
C VAL A 233 2.37 -6.03 14.42
N ILE A 234 2.95 -5.20 13.56
CA ILE A 234 3.53 -3.92 13.95
C ILE A 234 2.46 -2.84 14.23
N GLY A 235 1.51 -2.68 13.32
CA GLY A 235 0.58 -1.54 13.28
C GLY A 235 -0.84 -1.82 13.78
N GLY A 236 -1.15 -3.09 14.07
CA GLY A 236 -2.49 -3.53 14.46
C GLY A 236 -3.38 -3.80 13.26
N ILE A 237 -4.57 -4.32 13.55
CA ILE A 237 -5.65 -4.54 12.58
C ILE A 237 -6.76 -3.54 12.92
N PRO A 238 -7.18 -2.68 11.96
CA PRO A 238 -8.32 -1.80 12.17
C PRO A 238 -9.55 -2.56 12.65
N ALA A 239 -10.37 -1.91 13.48
CA ALA A 239 -11.66 -2.45 13.86
C ALA A 239 -12.59 -2.51 12.63
N GLU A 240 -13.31 -3.61 12.46
CA GLU A 240 -14.57 -3.60 11.71
C GLU A 240 -15.64 -2.88 12.53
N ALA A 241 -16.71 -2.39 11.88
CA ALA A 241 -17.80 -1.69 12.55
C ALA A 241 -18.33 -2.49 13.76
N GLY A 242 -18.31 -1.88 14.95
CA GLY A 242 -18.77 -2.50 16.20
C GLY A 242 -17.77 -3.42 16.91
N LYS A 243 -16.55 -3.62 16.39
CA LYS A 243 -15.49 -4.40 17.05
C LYS A 243 -14.41 -3.50 17.64
N GLU A 244 -13.68 -4.01 18.63
CA GLU A 244 -12.49 -3.32 19.14
C GLU A 244 -11.31 -3.53 18.18
N LYS A 245 -10.48 -2.49 18.05
CA LYS A 245 -9.26 -2.54 17.25
C LYS A 245 -8.25 -3.50 17.88
N ILE A 246 -7.64 -4.36 17.08
CA ILE A 246 -6.51 -5.17 17.54
C ILE A 246 -5.25 -4.30 17.50
N LYS A 247 -4.68 -4.03 18.67
CA LYS A 247 -3.47 -3.20 18.81
C LYS A 247 -2.24 -3.91 18.25
N GLY A 248 -1.39 -3.15 17.56
CA GLY A 248 -0.05 -3.60 17.15
C GLY A 248 1.04 -3.23 18.17
N LEU A 249 2.23 -3.79 17.99
CA LEU A 249 3.37 -3.51 18.88
C LEU A 249 3.75 -2.03 18.93
N ASN A 250 3.58 -1.27 17.84
CA ASN A 250 3.85 0.17 17.85
C ASN A 250 2.87 0.96 18.72
N GLU A 251 1.65 0.46 18.92
CA GLU A 251 0.68 1.07 19.84
C GLU A 251 1.06 0.78 21.29
N ASP A 252 1.48 -0.46 21.58
CA ASP A 252 1.98 -0.82 22.92
C ASP A 252 3.25 -0.03 23.28
N ILE A 253 4.18 0.13 22.34
CA ILE A 253 5.35 1.01 22.49
C ILE A 253 4.91 2.44 22.76
N ASN A 254 3.90 2.93 22.06
CA ASN A 254 3.41 4.30 22.23
C ASN A 254 2.79 4.50 23.64
N LEU A 255 1.99 3.55 24.10
CA LEU A 255 1.40 3.54 25.44
C LEU A 255 2.48 3.46 26.53
N TYR A 256 3.51 2.64 26.33
CA TYR A 256 4.67 2.59 27.24
C TYR A 256 5.39 3.94 27.30
N ASN A 257 5.67 4.53 26.13
CA ASN A 257 6.41 5.79 26.00
C ASN A 257 5.67 7.00 26.58
N GLN A 258 4.33 7.00 26.54
CA GLN A 258 3.51 8.04 27.16
C GLN A 258 3.62 8.05 28.69
N LYS A 259 3.99 6.93 29.31
CA LYS A 259 4.24 6.82 30.75
C LYS A 259 5.68 7.17 31.15
N GLN A 260 6.54 7.54 30.20
CA GLN A 260 7.94 7.87 30.46
C GLN A 260 8.15 9.40 30.44
N ASP A 261 8.51 9.95 31.59
CA ASP A 261 8.86 11.37 31.73
C ASP A 261 10.19 11.68 31.03
N ASP A 262 11.21 10.84 31.24
CA ASP A 262 12.49 10.97 30.53
C ASP A 262 12.42 10.34 29.13
N LYS A 263 12.72 11.15 28.11
CA LYS A 263 12.81 10.72 26.71
C LYS A 263 13.84 9.60 26.49
N LYS A 264 14.88 9.50 27.32
CA LYS A 264 15.90 8.43 27.24
C LYS A 264 15.33 7.04 27.54
N ASN A 265 14.26 6.97 28.33
CA ASN A 265 13.60 5.71 28.67
C ASN A 265 12.60 5.24 27.59
N ARG A 266 12.31 6.10 26.60
CA ARG A 266 11.39 5.78 25.52
C ARG A 266 11.97 4.74 24.58
N LEU A 267 11.11 3.85 24.13
CA LEU A 267 11.40 2.78 23.22
C LEU A 267 11.30 3.25 21.75
N PRO A 268 12.17 2.75 20.87
CA PRO A 268 12.05 3.00 19.44
C PRO A 268 10.82 2.30 18.84
N LYS A 269 10.25 2.86 17.77
CA LYS A 269 9.15 2.24 17.02
C LYS A 269 9.68 1.37 15.88
N PHE A 270 8.93 0.31 15.56
CA PHE A 270 9.16 -0.50 14.37
C PHE A 270 8.84 0.27 13.09
N LYS A 271 9.56 -0.06 12.02
CA LYS A 271 9.34 0.45 10.66
C LYS A 271 8.46 -0.53 9.90
N GLN A 272 7.39 -0.08 9.26
CA GLN A 272 6.64 -0.92 8.33
C GLN A 272 7.46 -1.22 7.08
N LEU A 273 7.30 -2.43 6.56
CA LEU A 273 7.85 -2.82 5.27
C LEU A 273 7.03 -2.18 4.16
N TYR A 274 7.70 -1.79 3.08
CA TYR A 274 6.98 -1.33 1.90
C TYR A 274 6.25 -2.49 1.24
N LYS A 275 5.09 -2.19 0.66
CA LYS A 275 4.33 -3.12 -0.16
C LYS A 275 5.18 -3.73 -1.28
N GLN A 276 4.85 -4.91 -1.76
CA GLN A 276 5.52 -5.50 -2.91
C GLN A 276 5.18 -4.75 -4.20
N ILE A 277 6.07 -4.78 -5.19
CA ILE A 277 5.82 -4.22 -6.53
C ILE A 277 4.54 -4.84 -7.11
N LEU A 278 3.73 -4.01 -7.76
CA LEU A 278 2.45 -4.36 -8.38
C LEU A 278 1.32 -4.73 -7.40
N SER A 279 1.52 -4.69 -6.08
CA SER A 279 0.41 -4.90 -5.14
C SER A 279 -0.55 -3.70 -5.06
N ASP A 280 -1.84 -3.98 -4.88
CA ASP A 280 -2.85 -2.93 -4.82
C ASP A 280 -2.89 -2.22 -3.47
N LYS A 281 -3.43 -1.00 -3.49
CA LYS A 281 -3.92 -0.33 -2.29
C LYS A 281 -5.41 -0.66 -2.15
N GLN A 282 -5.74 -1.60 -1.28
CA GLN A 282 -7.12 -1.79 -0.87
C GLN A 282 -7.54 -0.60 0.02
N SER A 283 -8.61 0.09 -0.36
CA SER A 283 -9.29 1.04 0.50
C SER A 283 -10.06 0.25 1.56
N PHE A 284 -10.00 0.68 2.81
CA PHE A 284 -10.84 0.14 3.89
C PHE A 284 -12.20 0.83 3.97
N LEU A 285 -12.44 1.84 3.12
CA LEU A 285 -13.65 2.63 3.05
C LEU A 285 -14.42 2.30 1.78
N ASP A 286 -15.73 2.17 1.93
CA ASP A 286 -16.68 2.14 0.83
C ASP A 286 -16.59 3.45 0.03
N VAL A 287 -16.65 3.34 -1.29
CA VAL A 287 -16.56 4.47 -2.20
C VAL A 287 -17.96 4.84 -2.65
N ILE A 288 -18.28 6.14 -2.57
CA ILE A 288 -19.48 6.70 -3.18
C ILE A 288 -19.14 6.99 -4.64
N GLU A 289 -19.74 6.24 -5.56
CA GLU A 289 -19.32 6.19 -6.97
C GLU A 289 -19.90 7.35 -7.80
N ASN A 290 -20.99 7.95 -7.35
CA ASN A 290 -21.69 9.00 -8.10
C ASN A 290 -22.52 9.94 -7.19
N ASP A 291 -22.92 11.07 -7.78
CA ASP A 291 -23.69 12.12 -7.10
C ASP A 291 -25.02 11.60 -6.53
N GLN A 292 -25.69 10.67 -7.22
CA GLN A 292 -26.97 10.15 -6.76
C GLN A 292 -26.81 9.30 -5.51
N GLU A 293 -25.77 8.46 -5.46
CA GLU A 293 -25.42 7.68 -4.28
C GLU A 293 -25.08 8.58 -3.09
N LEU A 294 -24.32 9.66 -3.33
CA LEU A 294 -24.01 10.66 -2.29
C LEU A 294 -25.29 11.29 -1.72
N LEU A 295 -26.17 11.77 -2.60
CA LEU A 295 -27.42 12.41 -2.20
C LEU A 295 -28.33 11.45 -1.45
N ASN A 296 -28.37 10.18 -1.86
CA ASN A 296 -29.13 9.14 -1.18
C ASN A 296 -28.57 8.86 0.21
N ALA A 297 -27.25 8.73 0.36
CA ALA A 297 -26.60 8.49 1.65
C ALA A 297 -26.86 9.63 2.65
N ILE A 298 -26.76 10.89 2.20
CA ILE A 298 -27.06 12.06 3.04
C ILE A 298 -28.53 12.06 3.46
N ASN A 299 -29.45 11.92 2.51
CA ASN A 299 -30.88 11.94 2.80
C ASN A 299 -31.32 10.77 3.70
N GLY A 300 -30.75 9.58 3.47
CA GLY A 300 -30.97 8.39 4.29
C GLY A 300 -30.55 8.66 5.73
N PHE A 301 -29.32 9.15 5.95
CA PHE A 301 -28.84 9.49 7.29
C PHE A 301 -29.77 10.47 8.01
N TYR A 302 -30.16 11.57 7.37
CA TYR A 302 -31.06 12.56 7.99
C TYR A 302 -32.43 11.99 8.31
N ARG A 303 -33.05 11.24 7.39
CA ARG A 303 -34.40 10.69 7.60
C ARG A 303 -34.41 9.60 8.66
N GLU A 304 -33.40 8.73 8.67
CA GLU A 304 -33.38 7.53 9.51
C GLU A 304 -32.79 7.77 10.90
N ASN A 305 -31.85 8.72 11.06
CA ASN A 305 -31.14 8.92 12.33
C ASN A 305 -31.45 10.25 13.01
N ILE A 306 -31.81 11.29 12.26
CA ILE A 306 -32.05 12.64 12.81
C ILE A 306 -33.54 12.92 12.93
N LEU A 307 -34.32 12.68 11.87
CA LEU A 307 -35.75 13.01 11.80
C LEU A 307 -36.66 11.84 12.19
N ALA A 308 -36.13 10.62 12.28
CA ALA A 308 -36.89 9.45 12.68
C ALA A 308 -37.44 9.64 14.09
N LYS A 309 -38.73 9.35 14.25
CA LYS A 309 -39.39 9.42 15.54
C LYS A 309 -39.25 8.10 16.27
N HIS A 310 -38.82 8.17 17.52
CA HIS A 310 -38.73 7.05 18.43
C HIS A 310 -39.65 7.29 19.62
N LYS A 311 -40.17 6.20 20.21
CA LYS A 311 -40.93 6.29 21.44
C LYS A 311 -40.00 6.60 22.61
N ILE A 312 -40.04 7.83 23.09
CA ILE A 312 -39.30 8.30 24.26
C ILE A 312 -40.33 8.69 25.30
N ASN A 313 -40.36 7.99 26.45
CA ASN A 313 -41.34 8.20 27.52
C ASN A 313 -42.81 8.13 27.05
N GLY A 314 -43.11 7.30 26.04
CA GLY A 314 -44.46 7.10 25.52
C GLY A 314 -44.89 8.08 24.42
N GLU A 315 -44.08 9.08 24.10
CA GLU A 315 -44.33 10.05 23.03
C GLU A 315 -43.37 9.84 21.84
N ASP A 316 -43.86 10.11 20.63
CA ASP A 316 -43.07 10.02 19.42
C ASP A 316 -42.21 11.29 19.23
N LYS A 317 -40.90 11.17 19.48
CA LYS A 317 -39.93 12.28 19.42
C LYS A 317 -38.74 11.91 18.54
N ASP A 318 -38.23 12.89 17.80
CA ASP A 318 -36.93 12.74 17.12
C ASP A 318 -35.77 12.89 18.12
N VAL A 319 -34.57 12.47 17.72
CA VAL A 319 -33.38 12.42 18.58
C VAL A 319 -33.00 13.81 19.12
N LEU A 320 -33.10 14.87 18.31
CA LEU A 320 -32.72 16.22 18.73
C LEU A 320 -33.73 16.80 19.72
N SER A 321 -35.02 16.59 19.47
CA SER A 321 -36.09 16.96 20.41
C SER A 321 -35.94 16.24 21.74
N GLY A 322 -35.66 14.93 21.71
CA GLY A 322 -35.41 14.14 22.92
C GLY A 322 -34.18 14.60 23.71
N LEU A 323 -33.06 14.91 23.02
CA LEU A 323 -31.86 15.46 23.65
C LEU A 323 -32.14 16.81 24.32
N LYS A 324 -32.88 17.70 23.65
CA LYS A 324 -33.24 19.02 24.19
C LYS A 324 -34.07 18.91 25.46
N GLU A 325 -35.06 18.00 25.47
CA GLU A 325 -35.88 17.73 26.66
C GLU A 325 -35.04 17.15 27.80
N LEU A 326 -34.16 16.19 27.52
CA LEU A 326 -33.25 15.60 28.51
C LEU A 326 -32.36 16.67 29.15
N LEU A 327 -31.76 17.56 28.35
CA LEU A 327 -30.89 18.62 28.84
C LEU A 327 -31.65 19.69 29.63
N ASN A 328 -32.88 20.05 29.22
CA ASN A 328 -33.70 21.02 29.96
C ASN A 328 -34.13 20.49 31.34
N ASN A 329 -34.31 19.17 31.46
CA ASN A 329 -34.71 18.53 32.71
C ASN A 329 -33.52 18.02 33.54
N ILE A 330 -32.29 18.43 33.21
CA ILE A 330 -31.08 17.86 33.81
C ILE A 330 -31.02 18.00 35.34
N ASN A 331 -31.56 19.11 35.87
CA ASN A 331 -31.62 19.40 37.31
C ASN A 331 -32.57 18.45 38.09
N GLY A 332 -33.46 17.76 37.38
CA GLY A 332 -34.37 16.77 37.98
C GLY A 332 -33.78 15.37 38.08
N PHE A 333 -32.58 15.13 37.50
CA PHE A 333 -31.92 13.83 37.55
C PHE A 333 -30.91 13.75 38.71
N ASP A 334 -30.70 12.53 39.20
CA ASP A 334 -29.66 12.22 40.18
C ASP A 334 -28.28 12.26 39.50
N VAL A 335 -27.57 13.36 39.69
CA VAL A 335 -26.24 13.60 39.11
C VAL A 335 -25.21 12.54 39.52
N ASN A 336 -25.40 11.83 40.64
CA ASN A 336 -24.49 10.77 41.07
C ASN A 336 -24.54 9.51 40.17
N LYS A 337 -25.55 9.43 39.30
CA LYS A 337 -25.72 8.35 38.32
C LYS A 337 -25.39 8.78 36.89
N ILE A 338 -24.95 10.02 36.70
CA ILE A 338 -24.55 10.57 35.41
C ILE A 338 -23.02 10.71 35.44
N TYR A 339 -22.36 10.10 34.47
CA TYR A 339 -20.91 10.06 34.40
C TYR A 339 -20.42 10.73 33.13
N LEU A 340 -19.39 11.55 33.26
CA LEU A 340 -18.59 12.01 32.14
C LEU A 340 -17.40 11.05 31.99
N ARG A 341 -17.14 10.60 30.76
CA ARG A 341 -15.98 9.77 30.49
C ARG A 341 -14.71 10.59 30.69
N ASN A 342 -13.77 10.07 31.46
CA ASN A 342 -12.45 10.68 31.65
C ASN A 342 -11.54 10.41 30.44
N ASP A 343 -11.89 10.98 29.30
CA ASP A 343 -11.13 10.99 28.06
C ASP A 343 -11.12 12.40 27.45
N THR A 344 -10.80 12.51 26.17
CA THR A 344 -10.77 13.80 25.45
C THR A 344 -12.10 14.54 25.49
N ALA A 345 -13.24 13.86 25.66
CA ALA A 345 -14.53 14.55 25.76
C ALA A 345 -14.61 15.45 27.00
N LEU A 346 -14.04 15.03 28.14
CA LEU A 346 -14.00 15.85 29.35
C LEU A 346 -13.10 17.07 29.16
N THR A 347 -11.95 16.88 28.51
CA THR A 347 -11.03 17.96 28.14
C THR A 347 -11.71 19.00 27.23
N ASP A 348 -12.47 18.54 26.23
CA ASP A 348 -13.19 19.41 25.29
C ASP A 348 -14.31 20.19 26.00
N ILE A 349 -15.02 19.55 26.93
CA ILE A 349 -16.02 20.22 27.78
C ILE A 349 -15.33 21.28 28.63
N SER A 350 -14.21 20.94 29.29
CA SER A 350 -13.45 21.88 30.12
C SER A 350 -13.01 23.10 29.32
N GLN A 351 -12.45 22.89 28.13
CA GLN A 351 -12.02 23.97 27.25
C GLN A 351 -13.19 24.87 26.81
N LYS A 352 -14.35 24.30 26.50
CA LYS A 352 -15.54 25.07 26.08
C LYS A 352 -16.17 25.87 27.21
N VAL A 353 -16.18 25.32 28.43
CA VAL A 353 -16.84 25.95 29.58
C VAL A 353 -15.91 26.92 30.30
N PHE A 354 -14.65 26.53 30.51
CA PHE A 354 -13.69 27.27 31.34
C PHE A 354 -12.60 27.99 30.53
N GLY A 355 -12.52 27.77 29.21
CA GLY A 355 -11.46 28.34 28.38
C GLY A 355 -10.09 27.66 28.58
N ASP A 356 -10.02 26.63 29.41
CA ASP A 356 -8.81 25.86 29.70
C ASP A 356 -9.13 24.36 29.78
N TRP A 357 -8.33 23.57 29.07
CA TRP A 357 -8.41 22.11 29.04
C TRP A 357 -8.02 21.47 30.37
N GLY A 358 -7.18 22.15 31.18
CA GLY A 358 -6.85 21.77 32.56
C GLY A 358 -7.85 22.28 33.61
N GLY A 359 -8.74 23.20 33.23
CA GLY A 359 -9.63 23.95 34.12
C GLY A 359 -10.55 23.07 34.98
N TYR A 360 -10.99 21.93 34.47
CA TYR A 360 -11.80 20.98 35.24
C TYR A 360 -11.02 20.42 36.44
N TRP A 361 -9.74 20.09 36.27
CA TRP A 361 -8.92 19.47 37.32
C TRP A 361 -8.44 20.47 38.36
N THR A 362 -8.29 21.74 37.98
CA THR A 362 -7.83 22.81 38.87
C THR A 362 -8.96 23.45 39.69
N ASN A 363 -10.22 23.32 39.26
CA ASN A 363 -11.39 23.92 39.92
C ASN A 363 -12.23 22.92 40.76
N ILE A 364 -11.75 21.69 40.95
CA ILE A 364 -12.40 20.64 41.76
C ILE A 364 -11.74 20.46 43.14
N GLU A 365 -10.66 21.22 43.43
CA GLU A 365 -10.26 21.53 44.81
C GLU A 365 -11.18 22.61 45.41
#